data_AF-I4EC75-F1
#
_entry.id   AF-I4EC75-F1
#
_cell.length_a   1.000
_cell.length_b   1.000
_cell.length_c   1.000
_cell.angle_alpha   90.00
_cell.angle_beta   90.00
_cell.angle_gamma   90.00
#
_symmetry.space_group_name_H-M   'P 1'
#
loop_
_entity.id
_entity.type
_entity.pdbx_description
1 polymer ?
#
loop_
_entity_poly.entity_id
_entity_poly.type
_entity_poly.pdbx_seq_one_letter_code
_entity_poly.pdbx_strand_id
1 'polypeptide(L)'
;MATGIGDTPGPGAAVDYGVVPETTGGFAWARTGYRALAWVLLACIAIQVFLAGLAVVNGPANWGMHTGFVHLFELLPLAMIPLAFLGQLPNRLRWHQLVVFLLIGLQYALIYGFPGLVGISAVAALHPVNALLIFWVTLGMARGSSMKRSPAVAG
;
A
#
# COMPACT_ATOMS: atom_id res chain seq x y z
N MET A 1 67.96 -28.14 -29.15
CA MET A 1 66.65 -28.81 -29.09
C MET A 1 65.74 -28.00 -28.18
N ALA A 2 64.70 -27.41 -28.78
CA ALA A 2 63.36 -27.16 -28.25
C ALA A 2 63.12 -26.74 -26.77
N THR A 3 62.47 -25.56 -26.67
CA THR A 3 61.20 -25.25 -25.95
C THR A 3 61.24 -24.76 -24.50
N GLY A 4 61.36 -23.44 -24.37
CA GLY A 4 60.36 -22.47 -23.91
C GLY A 4 59.19 -22.81 -22.95
N ILE A 5 58.84 -21.75 -22.19
CA ILE A 5 57.50 -21.32 -21.73
C ILE A 5 57.13 -21.66 -20.27
N GLY A 6 56.88 -20.58 -19.51
CA GLY A 6 56.08 -20.64 -18.29
C GLY A 6 56.21 -19.43 -17.37
N ASP A 7 55.98 -18.22 -17.87
CA ASP A 7 55.76 -17.01 -17.06
C ASP A 7 54.77 -17.28 -15.93
N THR A 8 55.19 -17.06 -14.67
CA THR A 8 54.25 -16.96 -13.55
C THR A 8 53.47 -15.66 -13.69
N PRO A 9 52.12 -15.65 -13.72
CA PRO A 9 51.37 -14.40 -13.72
C PRO A 9 51.62 -13.70 -12.38
N GLY A 10 52.09 -12.46 -12.44
CA GLY A 10 52.24 -11.60 -11.27
C GLY A 10 50.88 -11.30 -10.60
N PRO A 11 50.89 -10.83 -9.34
CA PRO A 11 49.68 -10.46 -8.62
C PRO A 11 49.09 -9.18 -9.21
N GLY A 12 48.31 -9.32 -10.28
CA GLY A 12 47.79 -8.16 -11.02
C GLY A 12 46.60 -8.45 -11.94
N ALA A 13 46.03 -9.66 -11.92
CA ALA A 13 44.75 -9.92 -12.58
C ALA A 13 43.63 -9.38 -11.69
N ALA A 14 43.39 -8.06 -11.77
CA ALA A 14 42.13 -7.49 -11.33
C ALA A 14 41.02 -8.26 -12.03
N VAL A 15 40.28 -9.05 -11.26
CA VAL A 15 39.03 -9.64 -11.71
C VAL A 15 38.12 -8.46 -12.03
N ASP A 16 37.97 -8.17 -13.33
CA ASP A 16 36.92 -7.29 -13.81
C ASP A 16 35.61 -7.99 -13.50
N TYR A 17 35.10 -7.74 -12.28
CA TYR A 17 33.73 -8.05 -11.92
C TYR A 17 32.88 -7.12 -12.78
N GLY A 18 32.65 -7.56 -14.02
CA GLY A 18 31.89 -6.84 -15.02
C GLY A 18 30.69 -6.24 -14.33
N VAL A 19 30.55 -4.92 -14.46
CA VAL A 19 29.43 -4.15 -13.95
C VAL A 19 28.18 -4.85 -14.47
N VAL A 20 27.58 -5.69 -13.62
CA VAL A 20 26.24 -6.20 -13.85
C VAL A 20 25.41 -4.92 -13.93
N PRO A 21 24.79 -4.59 -15.07
CA PRO A 21 23.99 -3.39 -15.16
C PRO A 21 22.97 -3.51 -14.03
N GLU A 22 23.12 -2.67 -13.02
CA GLU A 22 22.22 -2.60 -11.89
C GLU A 22 20.86 -2.31 -12.53
N THR A 23 19.99 -3.31 -12.59
CA THR A 23 18.64 -3.20 -13.16
C THR A 23 17.77 -2.39 -12.20
N THR A 24 18.19 -1.16 -11.89
CA THR A 24 17.55 -0.26 -10.93
C THR A 24 16.30 0.41 -11.48
N GLY A 25 15.88 0.10 -12.72
CA GLY A 25 14.70 0.67 -13.37
C GLY A 25 13.38 -0.11 -13.22
N GLY A 26 13.42 -1.41 -12.91
CA GLY A 26 12.25 -2.30 -13.13
C GLY A 26 11.07 -2.11 -12.19
N PHE A 27 11.31 -1.73 -10.93
CA PHE A 27 10.27 -1.72 -9.88
C PHE A 27 9.93 -0.33 -9.32
N ALA A 28 10.61 0.72 -9.80
CA ALA A 28 10.34 2.10 -9.39
C ALA A 28 8.92 2.54 -9.79
N TRP A 29 8.50 2.17 -11.00
CA TRP A 29 7.16 2.45 -11.53
C TRP A 29 6.05 1.79 -10.72
N ALA A 30 6.22 0.53 -10.30
CA ALA A 30 5.27 -0.17 -9.44
C ALA A 30 5.12 0.51 -8.07
N ARG A 31 6.24 0.96 -7.48
CA ARG A 31 6.22 1.68 -6.20
C ARG A 31 5.58 3.07 -6.31
N THR A 32 5.87 3.81 -7.37
CA THR A 32 5.27 5.12 -7.64
C THR A 32 3.77 4.98 -7.92
N GLY A 33 3.39 4.04 -8.78
CA GLY A 33 1.99 3.74 -9.08
C GLY A 33 1.19 3.32 -7.83
N TYR A 34 1.77 2.46 -6.99
CA TYR A 34 1.14 2.08 -5.72
C TYR A 34 0.95 3.28 -4.77
N ARG A 35 1.94 4.17 -4.66
CA ARG A 35 1.81 5.39 -3.83
C ARG A 35 0.76 6.34 -4.39
N ALA A 36 0.69 6.51 -5.71
CA ALA A 36 -0.35 7.30 -6.35
C ALA A 36 -1.75 6.73 -6.05
N LEU A 37 -1.93 5.41 -6.19
CA LEU A 37 -3.17 4.74 -5.84
C LEU A 37 -3.50 4.86 -4.35
N ALA A 38 -2.51 4.80 -3.46
CA ALA A 38 -2.73 5.02 -2.03
C ALA A 38 -3.20 6.46 -1.72
N TRP A 39 -2.68 7.47 -2.41
CA TRP A 39 -3.17 8.85 -2.31
C TRP A 39 -4.61 8.99 -2.83
N VAL A 40 -4.93 8.34 -3.95
CA VAL A 40 -6.30 8.31 -4.49
C VAL A 40 -7.25 7.65 -3.49
N LEU A 41 -6.88 6.49 -2.93
CA LEU A 41 -7.68 5.80 -1.91
C LEU A 41 -7.89 6.69 -0.68
N LEU A 42 -6.84 7.39 -0.22
CA LEU A 42 -6.93 8.32 0.90
C LEU A 42 -7.91 9.46 0.64
N ALA A 43 -7.88 10.04 -0.57
CA ALA A 43 -8.83 11.07 -0.99
C ALA A 43 -10.27 10.53 -1.00
N CYS A 44 -10.50 9.32 -1.53
CA CYS A 44 -11.82 8.68 -1.51
C CYS A 44 -12.33 8.48 -0.08
N ILE A 45 -11.48 8.03 0.86
CA ILE A 45 -11.85 7.87 2.27
C ILE A 45 -12.21 9.22 2.89
N ALA A 46 -11.44 10.28 2.62
CA ALA A 46 -11.74 11.62 3.11
C ALA A 46 -13.08 12.14 2.59
N ILE A 47 -13.38 11.90 1.30
CA ILE A 47 -14.68 12.23 0.71
C ILE A 47 -15.81 11.44 1.38
N GLN A 48 -15.64 10.13 1.65
CA GLN A 48 -16.65 9.36 2.38
C GLN A 48 -16.96 9.94 3.75
N VAL A 49 -15.93 10.32 4.52
CA VAL A 49 -16.10 10.93 5.85
C VAL A 49 -16.82 12.28 5.73
N PHE A 50 -16.46 13.09 4.74
CA PHE A 50 -17.16 14.35 4.44
C PHE A 50 -18.63 14.12 4.09
N LEU A 51 -18.96 13.17 3.22
CA LEU A 51 -20.35 12.87 2.84
C LEU A 51 -21.17 12.34 4.01
N ALA A 52 -20.59 11.53 4.89
CA ALA A 52 -21.24 11.13 6.14
C ALA A 52 -21.52 12.33 7.04
N GLY A 53 -20.53 13.22 7.24
CA GLY A 53 -20.70 14.46 7.99
C GLY A 53 -21.76 15.38 7.37
N LEU A 54 -21.80 15.48 6.04
CA LEU A 54 -22.82 16.22 5.32
C LEU A 54 -24.21 15.65 5.59
N ALA A 55 -24.37 14.32 5.61
CA ALA A 55 -25.65 13.70 5.96
C ALA A 55 -26.07 13.92 7.42
N VAL A 56 -25.11 13.99 8.35
CA VAL A 56 -25.38 14.34 9.74
C VAL A 56 -25.86 15.79 9.89
N VAL A 57 -25.24 16.74 9.18
CA VAL A 57 -25.51 18.18 9.35
C VAL A 57 -26.64 18.69 8.44
N ASN A 58 -26.74 18.16 7.23
CA ASN A 58 -27.68 18.62 6.18
C ASN A 58 -28.88 17.66 6.00
N GLY A 59 -28.89 16.52 6.70
CA GLY A 59 -30.05 15.64 6.82
C GLY A 59 -29.98 14.35 6.00
N PRO A 60 -30.94 13.43 6.25
CA PRO A 60 -30.80 12.02 5.85
C PRO A 60 -30.80 11.77 4.34
N ALA A 61 -31.35 12.69 3.54
CA ALA A 61 -31.37 12.57 2.09
C ALA A 61 -29.96 12.45 1.48
N ASN A 62 -28.94 12.96 2.18
CA ASN A 62 -27.55 12.92 1.73
C ASN A 62 -26.86 11.58 1.99
N TRP A 63 -27.46 10.66 2.79
CA TRP A 63 -26.87 9.32 3.01
C TRP A 63 -26.73 8.53 1.72
N GLY A 64 -27.61 8.76 0.74
CA GLY A 64 -27.52 8.14 -0.58
C GLY A 64 -26.23 8.48 -1.32
N MET A 65 -25.68 9.69 -1.13
CA MET A 65 -24.38 10.07 -1.70
C MET A 65 -23.25 9.31 -1.02
N HIS A 66 -23.26 9.21 0.31
CA HIS A 66 -22.26 8.47 1.08
C HIS A 66 -22.28 6.96 0.75
N THR A 67 -23.46 6.34 0.68
CA THR A 67 -23.58 4.92 0.36
C THR A 67 -23.33 4.65 -1.12
N GLY A 68 -23.74 5.56 -2.02
CA GLY A 68 -23.52 5.42 -3.45
C GLY A 68 -22.06 5.59 -3.87
N PHE A 69 -21.34 6.52 -3.23
CA PHE A 69 -19.95 6.81 -3.59
C PHE A 69 -19.00 5.64 -3.31
N VAL A 70 -19.30 4.77 -2.33
CA VAL A 70 -18.47 3.58 -2.05
C VAL A 70 -18.34 2.66 -3.26
N HIS A 71 -19.40 2.52 -4.06
CA HIS A 71 -19.43 1.66 -5.25
C HIS A 71 -18.50 2.16 -6.37
N LEU A 72 -18.12 3.44 -6.34
CA LEU A 72 -17.17 4.00 -7.31
C LEU A 72 -15.74 3.51 -7.05
N PHE A 73 -15.37 3.26 -5.80
CA PHE A 73 -13.97 3.01 -5.44
C PHE A 73 -13.74 1.75 -4.59
N GLU A 74 -14.75 0.95 -4.26
CA GLU A 74 -14.58 -0.33 -3.54
C GLU A 74 -13.70 -1.34 -4.29
N LEU A 75 -13.65 -1.25 -5.62
CA LEU A 75 -12.76 -2.05 -6.47
C LEU A 75 -11.29 -1.58 -6.43
N LEU A 76 -11.03 -0.33 -6.08
CA LEU A 76 -9.69 0.26 -6.05
C LEU A 76 -8.74 -0.41 -5.04
N PRO A 77 -9.11 -0.59 -3.75
CA PRO A 77 -8.28 -1.34 -2.80
C PRO A 77 -8.14 -2.81 -3.18
N LEU A 78 -9.11 -3.40 -3.89
CA LEU A 78 -9.01 -4.76 -4.41
C LEU A 78 -7.96 -4.85 -5.54
N ALA A 79 -7.94 -3.88 -6.46
CA ALA A 79 -6.94 -3.79 -7.53
C ALA A 79 -5.52 -3.51 -7.00
N MET A 80 -5.38 -2.85 -5.84
CA MET A 80 -4.09 -2.63 -5.21
C MET A 80 -3.45 -3.90 -4.62
N ILE A 81 -4.24 -4.95 -4.34
CA ILE A 81 -3.73 -6.25 -3.86
C ILE A 81 -2.75 -6.87 -4.87
N PRO A 82 -3.14 -7.19 -6.12
CA PRO A 82 -2.22 -7.80 -7.08
C PRO A 82 -1.00 -6.92 -7.34
N LEU A 83 -1.14 -5.58 -7.37
CA LEU A 83 0.01 -4.66 -7.48
C LEU A 83 1.01 -4.81 -6.31
N ALA A 84 0.52 -5.04 -5.08
CA ALA A 84 1.37 -5.27 -3.92
C ALA A 84 2.13 -6.61 -3.96
N PHE A 85 1.53 -7.65 -4.53
CA PHE A 85 2.14 -8.98 -4.65
C PHE A 85 3.05 -9.08 -5.89
N LEU A 86 2.54 -8.72 -7.08
CA LEU A 86 3.24 -8.76 -8.36
C LEU A 86 4.38 -7.74 -8.44
N GLY A 87 4.22 -6.56 -7.84
CA GLY A 87 5.24 -5.51 -7.80
C GLY A 87 6.40 -5.77 -6.85
N GLN A 88 6.47 -6.97 -6.24
CA GLN A 88 7.49 -7.35 -5.26
C GLN A 88 7.71 -6.31 -4.15
N LEU A 89 6.61 -5.66 -3.72
CA LEU A 89 6.68 -4.59 -2.72
C LEU A 89 7.16 -5.15 -1.36
N PRO A 90 7.83 -4.34 -0.53
CA PRO A 90 8.32 -4.77 0.78
C PRO A 90 7.20 -5.41 1.60
N ASN A 91 7.50 -6.47 2.35
CA ASN A 91 6.50 -7.20 3.16
C ASN A 91 5.65 -6.28 4.04
N ARG A 92 6.22 -5.19 4.56
CA ARG A 92 5.49 -4.16 5.30
C ARG A 92 4.32 -3.60 4.49
N LEU A 93 4.51 -3.26 3.22
CA LEU A 93 3.49 -2.63 2.38
C LEU A 93 2.39 -3.63 1.98
N ARG A 94 2.75 -4.89 1.73
CA ARG A 94 1.79 -5.99 1.53
C ARG A 94 0.91 -6.19 2.76
N TRP A 95 1.49 -6.10 3.95
CA TRP A 95 0.75 -6.21 5.21
C TRP A 95 -0.22 -5.04 5.42
N HIS A 96 0.18 -3.82 5.09
CA HIS A 96 -0.74 -2.67 5.15
C HIS A 96 -1.92 -2.85 4.17
N GLN A 97 -1.68 -3.37 2.97
CA GLN A 97 -2.75 -3.64 2.01
C GLN A 97 -3.76 -4.67 2.54
N LEU A 98 -3.26 -5.76 3.14
CA LEU A 98 -4.13 -6.77 3.74
C LEU A 98 -4.90 -6.22 4.94
N VAL A 99 -4.26 -5.43 5.80
CA VAL A 99 -4.94 -4.76 6.92
C VAL A 99 -6.06 -3.85 6.42
N VAL A 100 -5.80 -3.00 5.42
CA VAL A 100 -6.83 -2.13 4.82
C VAL A 100 -7.99 -2.95 4.25
N PHE A 101 -7.70 -4.04 3.53
CA PHE A 101 -8.74 -4.92 2.99
C PHE A 101 -9.62 -5.52 4.10
N LEU A 102 -9.02 -6.03 5.17
CA LEU A 102 -9.76 -6.57 6.31
C LEU A 102 -10.56 -5.50 7.05
N LEU A 103 -10.02 -4.30 7.23
CA LEU A 103 -10.73 -3.18 7.85
C LEU A 103 -11.92 -2.71 6.99
N ILE A 104 -11.80 -2.76 5.66
CA ILE A 104 -12.93 -2.52 4.75
C ILE A 104 -14.00 -3.60 4.93
N GLY A 105 -13.63 -4.87 5.00
CA GLY A 105 -14.58 -5.95 5.31
C GLY A 105 -15.27 -5.75 6.66
N LEU A 106 -14.51 -5.39 7.68
CA LEU A 106 -15.03 -5.02 9.00
C LEU A 106 -16.01 -3.86 8.91
N GLN A 107 -15.81 -2.96 7.96
CA GLN A 107 -16.67 -1.81 7.75
C GLN A 107 -18.11 -2.22 7.40
N TYR A 108 -18.26 -3.14 6.44
CA TYR A 108 -19.57 -3.71 6.10
C TYR A 108 -20.13 -4.54 7.26
N ALA A 109 -19.28 -5.29 7.97
CA ALA A 109 -19.72 -6.10 9.10
C ALA A 109 -20.30 -5.25 10.25
N LEU A 110 -19.73 -4.08 10.55
CA LEU A 110 -20.22 -3.19 11.60
C LEU A 110 -21.62 -2.63 11.31
N ILE A 111 -21.97 -2.41 10.04
CA ILE A 111 -23.27 -1.84 9.65
C ILE A 111 -24.31 -2.93 9.34
N TYR A 112 -23.94 -3.96 8.57
CA TYR A 112 -24.89 -4.94 8.04
C TYR A 112 -24.83 -6.31 8.73
N GLY A 113 -23.73 -6.63 9.41
CA GLY A 113 -23.51 -7.95 10.02
C GLY A 113 -23.80 -7.97 11.52
N PHE A 114 -22.92 -7.36 12.30
CA PHE A 114 -22.94 -7.46 13.77
C PHE A 114 -24.24 -6.97 14.42
N PRO A 115 -24.86 -5.83 14.03
CA PRO A 115 -26.11 -5.41 14.66
C PRO A 115 -27.21 -6.47 14.58
N GLY A 116 -27.27 -7.24 13.49
CA GLY A 116 -28.22 -8.35 13.32
C GLY A 116 -27.81 -9.63 14.08
N LEU A 117 -26.52 -9.83 14.35
CA LEU A 117 -26.00 -11.04 15.02
C LEU A 117 -26.00 -10.92 16.56
N VAL A 118 -25.59 -9.76 17.09
CA VAL A 118 -25.47 -9.52 18.55
C VAL A 118 -26.61 -8.68 19.11
N GLY A 119 -27.49 -8.11 18.27
CA GLY A 119 -28.65 -7.33 18.72
C GLY A 119 -28.30 -5.97 19.34
N ILE A 120 -27.03 -5.54 19.25
CA ILE A 120 -26.54 -4.30 19.87
C ILE A 120 -26.24 -3.28 18.76
N SER A 121 -27.14 -2.32 18.58
CA SER A 121 -26.98 -1.23 17.61
C SER A 121 -25.79 -0.32 17.93
N ALA A 122 -25.34 -0.28 19.19
CA ALA A 122 -24.14 0.46 19.58
C ALA A 122 -22.85 -0.05 18.90
N VAL A 123 -22.81 -1.32 18.46
CA VAL A 123 -21.66 -1.85 17.70
C VAL A 123 -21.50 -1.14 16.35
N ALA A 124 -22.61 -0.76 15.71
CA ALA A 124 -22.57 0.01 14.47
C ALA A 124 -21.90 1.39 14.65
N ALA A 125 -21.92 1.96 15.87
CA ALA A 125 -21.25 3.23 16.16
C ALA A 125 -19.71 3.13 16.09
N LEU A 126 -19.14 1.92 16.04
CA LEU A 126 -17.71 1.73 15.77
C LEU A 126 -17.35 1.96 14.30
N HIS A 127 -18.34 2.04 13.40
CA HIS A 127 -18.13 2.35 11.99
C HIS A 127 -17.21 3.57 11.75
N PRO A 128 -17.53 4.77 12.26
CA PRO A 128 -16.68 5.94 12.07
C PRO A 128 -15.28 5.76 12.67
N VAL A 129 -15.14 5.03 13.79
CA VAL A 129 -13.83 4.72 14.39
C VAL A 129 -12.99 3.85 13.45
N ASN A 130 -13.60 2.81 12.86
CA ASN A 130 -12.95 1.97 11.87
C ASN A 130 -12.53 2.76 10.61
N ALA A 131 -13.38 3.68 10.13
CA ALA A 131 -13.04 4.56 9.01
C ALA A 131 -11.77 5.40 9.27
N LEU A 132 -11.58 5.90 10.50
CA LEU A 132 -10.37 6.62 10.89
C LEU A 132 -9.14 5.72 10.94
N LEU A 133 -9.28 4.46 11.36
CA LEU A 133 -8.19 3.48 11.33
C LEU A 133 -7.76 3.19 9.89
N ILE A 134 -8.71 2.97 8.97
CA ILE A 134 -8.42 2.79 7.54
C ILE A 134 -7.67 4.01 7.02
N PHE A 135 -8.18 5.22 7.28
CA PHE A 135 -7.54 6.48 6.87
C PHE A 135 -6.07 6.55 7.33
N TRP A 136 -5.80 6.20 8.59
CA TRP A 136 -4.44 6.29 9.15
C TRP A 136 -3.47 5.29 8.51
N VAL A 137 -3.92 4.06 8.28
CA VAL A 137 -3.11 3.02 7.63
C VAL A 137 -2.83 3.41 6.17
N THR A 138 -3.86 3.88 5.44
CA THR A 138 -3.73 4.36 4.05
C THR A 138 -2.82 5.57 3.94
N LEU A 139 -2.87 6.50 4.90
CA LEU A 139 -1.95 7.64 4.97
C LEU A 139 -0.49 7.17 5.17
N GLY A 140 -0.27 6.15 6.00
CA GLY A 140 1.03 5.52 6.18
C GLY A 140 1.58 4.91 4.87
N MET A 141 0.70 4.25 4.10
CA MET A 141 1.04 3.68 2.79
C MET A 141 1.39 4.77 1.77
N ALA A 142 0.59 5.84 1.71
CA ALA A 142 0.79 6.96 0.79
C ALA A 142 2.10 7.72 1.08
N ARG A 143 2.41 7.94 2.36
CA ARG A 143 3.63 8.64 2.78
C ARG A 143 4.90 7.85 2.50
N GLY A 144 4.88 6.52 2.64
CA GLY A 144 6.01 5.63 2.34
C GLY A 144 7.28 5.98 3.13
N SER A 145 7.65 5.15 4.12
CA SER A 145 8.91 5.31 4.86
C SER A 145 10.10 5.05 3.94
N SER A 146 10.73 6.10 3.43
CA SER A 146 12.08 6.04 2.86
C SER A 146 13.05 5.83 4.02
N MET A 147 13.22 4.58 4.48
CA MET A 147 14.26 4.29 5.46
C MET A 147 15.61 4.29 4.73
N LYS A 148 16.39 5.31 5.09
CA LYS A 148 17.77 5.64 4.75
C LYS A 148 18.51 4.53 3.97
N ARG A 149 18.96 4.84 2.75
CA ARG A 149 20.16 4.18 2.21
C ARG A 149 21.29 4.49 3.19
N SER A 150 21.80 3.50 3.90
CA SER A 150 23.11 3.65 4.53
C SER A 150 24.08 4.02 3.40
N PRO A 151 24.88 5.10 3.54
CA PRO A 151 25.93 5.36 2.58
C PRO A 151 26.83 4.11 2.54
N ALA A 152 27.03 3.57 1.33
CA ALA A 152 28.04 2.56 1.13
C ALA A 152 29.35 3.14 1.64
N VAL A 153 29.92 2.52 2.67
CA VAL A 153 31.28 2.83 3.11
C VAL A 153 32.18 2.44 1.96
N ALA A 154 32.67 3.44 1.23
CA ALA A 154 33.78 3.28 0.31
C ALA A 154 35.02 3.05 1.18
N GLY A 155 35.53 1.83 1.15
CA GLY A 155 36.79 1.41 1.75
C GLY A 155 37.50 0.49 0.78
#